data_AF-A0A820R678-F1
#
_entry.id   AF-A0A820R678-F1
#
_cell.length_a   1.000
_cell.length_b   1.000
_cell.length_c   1.000
_cell.angle_alpha   90.00
_cell.angle_beta   90.00
_cell.angle_gamma   90.00
#
_symmetry.space_group_name_H-M   'P 1'
#
loop_
_entity.id
_entity.type
_entity.pdbx_description
1 polymer ?
#
loop_
_entity_poly.entity_id
_entity_poly.type
_entity_poly.pdbx_seq_one_letter_code
_entity_poly.pdbx_strand_id
1 'polypeptide(L)'
;MTINFGKNVESQKMAVNGWNWGKVNFGAGNLTFEVDHKQAFEIPLKNVSNSNKGKNEVTLQFHQAEDVKVSLMEVRFYVPQRDVDGDAVE
;
A
#
# COMPACT_ATOMS: atom_id res chain seq x y z
N MET A 1 -31.59 -9.09 14.13
CA MET A 1 -30.83 -9.20 12.87
C MET A 1 -29.40 -9.55 13.25
N THR A 2 -28.85 -10.61 12.67
CA THR A 2 -27.83 -11.51 13.22
C THR A 2 -26.47 -10.84 13.50
N ILE A 3 -26.04 -10.82 14.77
CA ILE A 3 -24.75 -10.29 15.26
C ILE A 3 -23.73 -11.44 15.28
N ASN A 4 -23.19 -11.83 14.12
CA ASN A 4 -22.29 -12.98 14.04
C ASN A 4 -20.84 -12.70 14.48
N PHE A 5 -20.46 -11.43 14.72
CA PHE A 5 -19.11 -11.06 15.17
C PHE A 5 -19.06 -9.97 16.24
N GLY A 6 -20.21 -9.45 16.70
CA GLY A 6 -20.25 -8.34 17.67
C GLY A 6 -19.55 -7.06 17.20
N LYS A 7 -19.30 -6.90 15.90
CA LYS A 7 -18.61 -5.75 15.29
C LYS A 7 -19.57 -4.96 14.42
N ASN A 8 -19.41 -3.64 14.44
CA ASN A 8 -20.07 -2.75 13.50
C ASN A 8 -19.32 -2.76 12.16
N VAL A 9 -20.04 -2.72 11.04
CA VAL A 9 -19.45 -2.60 9.70
C VAL A 9 -19.47 -1.13 9.32
N GLU A 10 -18.28 -0.52 9.25
CA GLU A 10 -18.13 0.90 8.97
C GLU A 10 -18.02 1.18 7.46
N SER A 11 -18.58 2.30 7.02
CA SER A 11 -18.41 2.78 5.65
C SER A 11 -17.14 3.64 5.57
N GLN A 12 -16.25 3.31 4.63
CA GLN A 12 -15.03 4.06 4.36
C GLN A 12 -15.07 4.72 2.99
N LYS A 13 -14.68 5.99 2.90
CA LYS A 13 -14.53 6.71 1.63
C LYS A 13 -13.16 6.39 1.01
N MET A 14 -13.18 5.84 -0.20
CA MET A 14 -11.98 5.48 -0.97
C MET A 14 -11.59 6.59 -1.96
N ALA A 15 -10.32 6.63 -2.36
CA ALA A 15 -9.86 7.47 -3.47
C ALA A 15 -10.22 6.80 -4.80
N VAL A 16 -10.99 7.51 -5.63
CA VAL A 16 -11.50 7.02 -6.94
C VAL A 16 -11.21 7.99 -8.10
N ASN A 17 -10.38 9.01 -7.86
CA ASN A 17 -10.01 10.02 -8.86
C ASN A 17 -8.91 9.56 -9.83
N GLY A 18 -8.32 8.37 -9.59
CA GLY A 18 -7.28 7.79 -10.45
C GLY A 18 -5.89 8.41 -10.28
N TRP A 19 -5.68 9.25 -9.28
CA TRP A 19 -4.36 9.85 -9.03
C TRP A 19 -3.39 8.81 -8.47
N ASN A 20 -2.13 8.90 -8.90
CA ASN A 20 -1.05 7.97 -8.54
C ASN A 20 0.05 8.61 -7.69
N TRP A 21 -0.17 9.84 -7.18
CA TRP A 21 0.69 10.50 -6.21
C TRP A 21 -0.02 10.56 -4.86
N GLY A 22 0.75 10.43 -3.78
CA GLY A 22 0.17 10.32 -2.46
C GLY A 22 1.18 9.84 -1.43
N LYS A 23 0.66 9.32 -0.32
CA LYS A 23 1.45 8.85 0.81
C LYS A 23 1.40 7.33 0.89
N VAL A 24 2.55 6.73 1.16
CA VAL A 24 2.66 5.32 1.54
C VAL A 24 2.77 5.23 3.05
N ASN A 25 1.87 4.48 3.70
CA ASN A 25 1.88 4.21 5.13
C ASN A 25 2.09 2.71 5.37
N PHE A 26 2.98 2.36 6.31
CA PHE A 26 3.18 1.00 6.77
C PHE A 26 2.48 0.82 8.12
N GLY A 27 1.46 -0.03 8.16
CA GLY A 27 0.66 -0.34 9.34
C GLY A 27 0.85 -1.78 9.81
N ALA A 28 -0.16 -2.33 10.50
CA ALA A 28 -0.20 -3.68 11.10
C ALA A 28 -0.11 -4.84 10.09
N GLY A 29 1.01 -4.93 9.37
CA GLY A 29 1.25 -5.94 8.33
C GLY A 29 0.75 -5.54 6.93
N ASN A 30 0.28 -4.31 6.73
CA ASN A 30 -0.19 -3.80 5.44
C ASN A 30 0.60 -2.55 5.02
N LEU A 31 0.86 -2.43 3.72
CA LEU A 31 1.15 -1.16 3.06
C LEU A 31 -0.17 -0.53 2.62
N THR A 32 -0.38 0.74 2.91
CA THR A 32 -1.55 1.51 2.44
C THR A 32 -1.08 2.68 1.57
N PHE A 33 -1.68 2.83 0.40
CA PHE A 33 -1.48 3.99 -0.47
C PHE A 33 -2.67 4.95 -0.35
N GLU A 34 -2.40 6.19 0.03
CA GLU A 34 -3.40 7.22 0.29
C GLU A 34 -3.27 8.39 -0.70
N VAL A 35 -4.41 8.82 -1.23
CA VAL A 35 -4.57 10.01 -2.08
C VAL A 35 -5.56 10.93 -1.37
N ASP A 36 -5.19 12.19 -1.12
CA ASP A 36 -6.03 13.17 -0.41
C ASP A 36 -6.65 12.63 0.88
N HIS A 37 -5.83 11.97 1.71
CA HIS A 37 -6.24 11.33 2.98
C HIS A 37 -7.31 10.24 2.86
N LYS A 38 -7.53 9.71 1.66
CA LYS A 38 -8.40 8.56 1.40
C LYS A 38 -7.55 7.40 0.92
N GLN A 39 -7.85 6.22 1.44
CA GLN A 39 -7.22 4.99 0.96
C GLN A 39 -7.57 4.77 -0.51
N ALA A 40 -6.55 4.62 -1.35
CA ALA A 40 -6.70 4.16 -2.73
C ALA A 40 -6.66 2.64 -2.76
N PHE A 41 -5.62 2.03 -2.18
CA PHE A 41 -5.48 0.59 -2.06
C PHE A 41 -4.61 0.21 -0.87
N GLU A 42 -4.70 -1.06 -0.48
CA GLU A 42 -3.79 -1.68 0.50
C GLU A 42 -3.16 -2.95 -0.08
N ILE A 43 -1.94 -3.25 0.36
CA ILE A 43 -1.20 -4.46 0.02
C ILE A 43 -0.81 -5.14 1.33
N PRO A 44 -1.39 -6.31 1.65
CA PRO A 44 -0.92 -7.12 2.76
C PRO A 44 0.52 -7.56 2.52
N LEU A 45 1.43 -7.22 3.43
CA LEU A 45 2.85 -7.50 3.29
C LEU A 45 3.15 -9.00 3.28
N LYS A 46 2.29 -9.82 3.90
CA LYS A 46 2.35 -11.28 3.83
C LYS A 46 2.20 -11.86 2.42
N ASN A 47 1.65 -11.10 1.48
CA ASN A 47 1.49 -11.53 0.09
C ASN A 47 2.69 -11.12 -0.79
N VAL A 48 3.60 -10.28 -0.27
CA VAL A 48 4.79 -9.85 -0.98
C VAL A 48 5.83 -10.97 -0.89
N SER A 49 6.26 -11.49 -2.05
CA SER A 49 7.25 -12.57 -2.13
C SER A 49 8.67 -12.04 -1.98
N ASN A 50 8.92 -10.84 -2.50
CA ASN A 50 10.22 -10.17 -2.45
C ASN A 50 10.05 -8.65 -2.56
N SER A 51 10.99 -7.90 -1.99
CA SER A 51 11.05 -6.44 -2.12
C SER A 51 12.47 -5.98 -2.43
N ASN A 52 12.62 -5.03 -3.34
CA ASN A 52 13.91 -4.44 -3.70
C ASN A 52 13.84 -2.90 -3.63
N LYS A 53 14.93 -2.28 -3.18
CA LYS A 53 15.10 -0.83 -3.15
C LYS A 53 16.07 -0.40 -4.25
N GLY A 54 15.64 0.48 -5.14
CA GLY A 54 16.51 1.23 -6.06
C GLY A 54 16.87 2.62 -5.51
N LYS A 55 17.44 3.49 -6.37
CA LYS A 55 17.83 4.84 -5.95
C LYS A 55 16.62 5.65 -5.44
N ASN A 56 15.57 5.74 -6.24
CA ASN A 56 14.34 6.48 -5.94
C ASN A 56 13.10 5.61 -6.10
N GLU A 57 13.26 4.30 -5.93
CA GLU A 57 12.17 3.35 -6.19
C GLU A 57 12.16 2.22 -5.17
N VAL A 58 10.96 1.73 -4.91
CA VAL A 58 10.74 0.51 -4.14
C VAL A 58 9.87 -0.41 -4.99
N THR A 59 10.36 -1.62 -5.21
CA THR A 59 9.70 -2.65 -5.98
C THR A 59 9.20 -3.74 -5.06
N LEU A 60 7.92 -4.10 -5.19
CA LEU A 60 7.27 -5.20 -4.50
C LEU A 60 6.90 -6.26 -5.52
N GLN A 61 7.28 -7.50 -5.28
CA GLN A 61 7.00 -8.65 -6.14
C GLN A 61 6.04 -9.59 -5.43
N PHE A 62 5.21 -10.29 -6.20
CA PHE A 62 4.19 -11.21 -5.70
C PHE A 62 4.38 -12.59 -6.30
N HIS A 63 3.82 -13.61 -5.65
CA HIS A 63 3.80 -14.97 -6.21
C HIS A 63 2.86 -15.03 -7.42
N GLN A 64 3.32 -15.67 -8.50
CA GLN A 64 2.46 -15.97 -9.63
C GLN A 64 1.50 -17.10 -9.26
N ALA A 65 0.20 -16.88 -9.48
CA ALA A 65 -0.80 -17.92 -9.33
C ALA A 65 -1.13 -18.51 -10.71
N GLU A 66 -0.91 -19.82 -10.88
CA GLU A 66 -1.05 -20.51 -12.17
C GLU A 66 -2.51 -20.63 -12.64
N ASP A 67 -3.48 -20.61 -11.71
CA ASP A 67 -4.91 -20.80 -11.98
C ASP A 67 -5.76 -19.52 -11.94
N VAL A 68 -5.14 -18.35 -12.18
CA VAL A 68 -5.84 -17.05 -12.14
C VAL A 68 -5.76 -16.33 -13.47
N LYS A 69 -6.91 -15.83 -13.97
CA LYS A 69 -6.98 -15.12 -15.27
C LYS A 69 -6.12 -13.85 -15.33
N VAL A 70 -6.01 -13.14 -14.21
CA VAL A 70 -5.22 -11.91 -14.07
C VAL A 70 -4.57 -11.94 -12.70
N SER A 71 -3.26 -11.71 -12.64
CA SER A 71 -2.52 -11.72 -11.39
C SER A 71 -1.54 -10.55 -11.34
N LEU A 72 -1.47 -9.89 -10.19
CA LEU A 72 -0.51 -8.82 -9.93
C LEU A 72 0.87 -9.43 -9.73
N MET A 73 1.85 -9.04 -10.55
CA MET A 73 3.21 -9.59 -10.51
C MET A 73 4.18 -8.70 -9.75
N GLU A 74 4.16 -7.41 -10.07
CA GLU A 74 5.08 -6.41 -9.52
C GLU A 74 4.35 -5.06 -9.36
N VAL A 75 4.66 -4.35 -8.29
CA VAL A 75 4.31 -2.94 -8.08
C VAL A 75 5.60 -2.18 -7.80
N ARG A 76 5.78 -1.04 -8.47
CA ARG A 76 6.94 -0.17 -8.28
C ARG A 76 6.48 1.23 -7.90
N PHE A 77 6.91 1.66 -6.72
CA PHE A 77 6.67 3.02 -6.22
C PHE A 77 7.89 3.88 -6.47
N TYR A 78 7.67 5.11 -6.93
CA TYR A 78 8.67 6.16 -6.80
C TYR A 78 8.68 6.66 -5.35
N VAL A 79 9.86 6.68 -4.75
CA VAL A 79 10.08 7.20 -3.40
C VAL A 79 11.19 8.26 -3.50
N PRO A 80 10.87 9.55 -3.30
CA PRO A 80 11.89 10.59 -3.27
C PRO A 80 12.91 10.26 -2.17
N GLN A 81 14.20 10.33 -2.48
CA GLN A 81 15.23 10.36 -1.44
C GLN A 81 14.99 11.63 -0.63
N ARG A 82 14.69 11.47 0.66
CA ARG A 82 14.82 12.60 1.59
C ARG A 82 16.31 12.86 1.70
N ASP A 83 16.74 14.08 1.40
CA ASP A 83 18.04 14.55 1.86
C ASP A 83 18.02 14.41 3.38
N VAL A 84 18.90 13.58 3.93
CA VAL A 84 18.90 13.22 5.36
C VAL A 84 19.45 14.36 6.25
N ASP A 85 19.56 15.58 5.72
CA ASP A 85 20.17 16.74 6.36
C ASP A 85 19.18 17.88 6.69
N GLY A 86 17.88 17.58 6.81
CA GLY A 86 16.85 18.56 7.16
C GLY A 86 16.00 18.11 8.34
N ASP A 87 16.34 18.61 9.53
CA ASP A 87 15.52 18.70 10.74
C ASP A 87 15.32 17.42 11.57
N ALA A 88 16.38 17.05 12.29
CA ALA A 88 16.24 16.66 13.70
C ALA A 88 16.45 17.94 14.55
N VAL A 89 15.39 18.72 14.74
CA VAL A 89 15.31 19.67 15.85
C VAL A 89 14.52 19.01 16.97
N GLU A 90 15.14 18.96 18.16
CA GLU A 90 14.48 18.65 19.43
C GLU A 90 13.24 19.53 19.66
#